data_AF-A0A7S2J6L5-F1
#
_entry.id   AF-A0A7S2J6L5-F1
#
_cell.length_a   1.000
_cell.length_b   1.000
_cell.length_c   1.000
_cell.angle_alpha   90.00
_cell.angle_beta   90.00
_cell.angle_gamma   90.00
#
_symmetry.space_group_name_H-M   'P 1'
#
loop_
_entity.id
_entity.type
_entity.pdbx_description
1 polymer ?
#
loop_
_entity_poly.entity_id
_entity_poly.type
_entity_poly.pdbx_seq_one_letter_code
_entity_poly.pdbx_strand_id
1 'polypeptide(L)'
;ISLPSEDVEMGADYQRFEVQTNELTIEELVAKVDRLTAAKEAAEARAKDAEQEAAALKAEADKAAGGGGSGSVATPLSSSAKPGPSSAIHEPAPPAFSSMPAELRDVKLVEELAAAPSTSAPSTSDNASTQDNKWTAAKWMASVLESCGGMKQLGQALIPPGATDELAALRALGKDLKLEGKLLSLLMQALPALAKTLVEPLKRLGEGEAITDGELQSKFSTDVRGFLEYASLNTFYGGLEAKIGSPDPKVEQAMEEEHTLRGDSNDEFTTNNYDITTTSSTEWKFVASPDQPLEGGWPVEKKLVRALEEQSSGLPLSSESAAFVKAGAQQREPMPRDQLKHAVEEKNAKLREMQEALLQAIEAMAARLYTGPLFVKYNAVLRGLETEVPFLRNDMIQRCCAKQMAECYVKGTVSFEDACKQLNKYTTTLHAINSCVVKLSKLTKATKVYRG
;
A
#
# COMPACT_ATOMS: atom_id res chain seq x y z
N ILE A 1 21.66 -24.06 59.44
CA ILE A 1 20.50 -24.75 60.06
C ILE A 1 19.99 -25.71 59.01
N SER A 2 19.96 -26.99 59.38
CA SER A 2 19.65 -28.13 58.51
C SER A 2 18.18 -28.15 58.09
N LEU A 3 17.92 -28.97 57.06
CA LEU A 3 16.61 -29.37 56.51
C LEU A 3 15.58 -29.77 57.58
N PRO A 4 14.31 -29.91 57.16
CA PRO A 4 13.82 -31.28 57.10
C PRO A 4 13.15 -31.63 55.75
N SER A 5 13.48 -32.83 55.31
CA SER A 5 12.67 -33.74 54.51
C SER A 5 11.42 -34.16 55.27
N GLU A 6 10.29 -34.33 54.58
CA GLU A 6 9.47 -35.54 54.72
C GLU A 6 8.47 -35.68 53.56
N ASP A 7 8.40 -36.91 53.09
CA ASP A 7 7.65 -37.43 51.95
C ASP A 7 6.13 -37.51 52.22
N VAL A 8 5.34 -37.30 51.16
CA VAL A 8 4.03 -37.95 51.02
C VAL A 8 3.87 -38.39 49.56
N GLU A 9 4.10 -39.68 49.30
CA GLU A 9 3.54 -40.39 48.16
C GLU A 9 2.03 -40.59 48.37
N MET A 10 1.21 -40.35 47.34
CA MET A 10 0.08 -41.22 46.99
C MET A 10 -0.59 -40.77 45.68
N GLY A 11 -0.78 -41.73 44.76
CA GLY A 11 -2.01 -41.81 43.96
C GLY A 11 -1.87 -41.56 42.46
N ALA A 12 -1.89 -42.65 41.70
CA ALA A 12 -1.92 -42.74 40.25
C ALA A 12 -3.20 -42.16 39.61
N ASP A 13 -3.04 -41.56 38.42
CA ASP A 13 -3.78 -41.83 37.18
C ASP A 13 -3.76 -40.59 36.28
N TYR A 14 -2.85 -40.56 35.32
CA TYR A 14 -3.01 -39.76 34.10
C TYR A 14 -2.82 -40.68 32.91
N GLN A 15 -3.95 -41.11 32.35
CA GLN A 15 -4.00 -41.82 31.09
C GLN A 15 -3.31 -40.98 30.01
N ARG A 16 -2.31 -41.60 29.40
CA ARG A 16 -1.65 -41.16 28.17
C ARG A 16 -2.69 -41.22 27.05
N PHE A 17 -3.29 -40.08 26.67
CA PHE A 17 -3.98 -39.97 25.40
C PHE A 17 -2.91 -39.98 24.29
N GLU A 18 -2.59 -41.17 23.79
CA GLU A 18 -1.95 -41.30 22.48
C GLU A 18 -2.95 -40.82 21.43
N VAL A 19 -2.73 -39.62 20.91
CA VAL A 19 -3.36 -39.18 19.67
C VAL A 19 -2.73 -40.03 18.56
N GLN A 20 -3.44 -41.05 18.10
CA GLN A 20 -3.13 -41.71 16.83
C GLN A 20 -3.35 -40.69 15.72
N THR A 21 -2.28 -40.02 15.32
CA THR A 21 -2.24 -39.32 14.04
C THR A 21 -2.21 -40.39 12.95
N ASN A 22 -3.33 -40.59 12.27
CA ASN A 22 -3.34 -41.29 10.99
C ASN A 22 -2.57 -40.44 9.97
N GLU A 23 -1.25 -40.61 9.93
CA GLU A 23 -0.43 -40.13 8.82
C GLU A 23 -0.80 -40.94 7.58
N LEU A 24 -1.73 -40.40 6.79
CA LEU A 24 -1.97 -40.88 5.43
C LEU A 24 -0.66 -40.68 4.65
N THR A 25 -0.17 -41.77 4.08
CA THR A 25 1.01 -41.73 3.22
C THR A 25 0.73 -40.86 1.99
N ILE A 26 1.78 -40.32 1.38
CA ILE A 26 1.67 -39.47 0.17
C ILE A 26 0.87 -40.19 -0.94
N GLU A 27 1.02 -41.52 -1.04
CA GLU A 27 0.30 -42.36 -2.01
C GLU A 27 -1.21 -42.41 -1.74
N GLU A 28 -1.62 -42.42 -0.47
CA GLU A 28 -3.04 -42.41 -0.09
C GLU A 28 -3.67 -41.02 -0.29
N LEU A 29 -2.89 -39.95 -0.12
CA LEU A 29 -3.31 -38.58 -0.44
C LEU A 29 -3.51 -38.40 -1.95
N VAL A 30 -2.60 -38.90 -2.78
CA VAL A 30 -2.73 -38.88 -4.25
C VAL A 30 -3.96 -39.67 -4.69
N ALA A 31 -4.15 -40.89 -4.18
CA ALA A 31 -5.33 -41.70 -4.50
C ALA A 31 -6.65 -41.03 -4.06
N LYS A 32 -6.63 -40.26 -2.99
CA LYS A 32 -7.81 -39.51 -2.52
C LYS A 32 -8.10 -38.30 -3.40
N VAL A 33 -7.07 -37.60 -3.87
CA VAL A 33 -7.21 -36.50 -4.84
C VAL A 33 -7.75 -37.02 -6.17
N ASP A 34 -7.26 -38.15 -6.68
CA ASP A 34 -7.75 -38.73 -7.94
C ASP A 34 -9.24 -39.11 -7.86
N ARG A 35 -9.67 -39.68 -6.73
CA ARG A 35 -11.09 -39.99 -6.50
C ARG A 35 -11.97 -38.75 -6.42
N LEU A 36 -11.48 -37.68 -5.80
CA LEU A 36 -12.22 -36.42 -5.69
C LEU A 36 -12.32 -35.70 -7.04
N THR A 37 -11.26 -35.75 -7.86
CA THR A 37 -11.27 -35.25 -9.24
C THR A 37 -12.27 -36.00 -10.10
N ALA A 38 -12.26 -37.34 -10.04
CA ALA A 38 -13.22 -38.17 -10.78
C ALA A 38 -14.67 -37.93 -10.33
N ALA A 39 -14.90 -37.71 -9.03
CA ALA A 39 -16.23 -37.38 -8.51
C ALA A 39 -16.72 -35.99 -8.97
N LYS A 40 -15.81 -35.01 -9.07
CA LYS A 40 -16.12 -33.67 -9.58
C LYS A 40 -16.49 -33.71 -11.06
N GLU A 41 -15.71 -34.41 -11.88
CA GLU A 41 -16.01 -34.57 -13.32
C GLU A 41 -17.35 -35.27 -13.56
N ALA A 42 -17.68 -36.29 -12.74
CA ALA A 42 -18.98 -36.95 -12.80
C ALA A 42 -20.15 -36.04 -12.39
N ALA A 43 -19.93 -35.12 -11.43
CA ALA A 43 -20.94 -34.15 -11.03
C ALA A 43 -21.16 -33.08 -12.12
N GLU A 44 -20.09 -32.60 -12.76
CA GLU A 44 -20.18 -31.65 -13.87
C GLU A 44 -20.88 -32.25 -15.10
N ALA A 45 -20.65 -33.53 -15.38
CA ALA A 45 -21.38 -34.24 -16.44
C ALA A 45 -22.89 -34.30 -16.15
N ARG A 46 -23.28 -34.68 -14.92
CA ARG A 46 -24.69 -34.72 -14.52
C ARG A 46 -25.37 -33.34 -14.54
N ALA A 47 -24.63 -32.28 -14.21
CA ALA A 47 -25.14 -30.92 -14.29
C ALA A 47 -25.44 -30.51 -15.74
N LYS A 48 -24.57 -30.89 -16.69
CA LYS A 48 -24.81 -30.65 -18.13
C LYS A 48 -25.98 -31.45 -18.67
N ASP A 49 -26.15 -32.70 -18.24
CA ASP A 49 -27.29 -33.53 -18.63
C ASP A 49 -28.61 -32.92 -18.13
N ALA A 50 -28.63 -32.42 -16.88
CA ALA A 50 -29.79 -31.73 -16.30
C ALA A 50 -30.12 -30.40 -17.01
N GLU A 51 -29.10 -29.65 -17.44
CA GLU A 51 -29.28 -28.40 -18.19
C GLU A 51 -29.85 -28.67 -19.60
N GLN A 52 -29.44 -29.76 -20.25
CA GLN A 52 -29.99 -30.20 -21.53
C GLN A 52 -31.45 -30.68 -21.39
N GLU A 53 -31.78 -31.39 -20.32
CA GLU A 53 -33.15 -31.83 -20.02
C GLU A 53 -34.08 -30.64 -19.73
N ALA A 54 -33.61 -29.65 -18.98
CA ALA A 54 -34.34 -28.40 -18.72
C ALA A 54 -34.57 -27.58 -20.00
N ALA A 55 -33.58 -27.54 -20.91
CA ALA A 55 -33.71 -26.88 -22.21
C ALA A 55 -34.72 -27.60 -23.12
N ALA A 56 -34.76 -28.93 -23.09
CA ALA A 56 -35.75 -29.72 -23.83
C ALA A 56 -37.18 -29.47 -23.34
N LEU A 57 -37.39 -29.45 -22.02
CA LEU A 57 -38.70 -29.15 -21.40
C LEU A 57 -39.17 -27.72 -21.72
N LYS A 58 -38.25 -26.75 -21.77
CA LYS A 58 -38.56 -25.36 -22.14
C LYS A 58 -38.98 -25.24 -23.61
N ALA A 59 -38.31 -25.95 -24.52
CA ALA A 59 -38.68 -25.98 -25.94
C ALA A 59 -40.05 -26.63 -26.19
N GLU A 60 -40.43 -27.59 -25.35
CA GLU A 60 -41.75 -28.25 -25.40
C GLU A 60 -42.87 -27.33 -24.86
N ALA A 61 -42.58 -26.54 -23.81
CA ALA A 61 -43.48 -25.53 -23.28
C ALA A 61 -43.72 -24.36 -24.27
N ASP A 62 -42.68 -23.92 -24.99
CA ASP A 62 -42.80 -22.84 -25.99
C ASP A 62 -43.61 -23.28 -27.22
N LYS A 63 -43.62 -24.57 -27.56
CA LYS A 63 -44.52 -25.14 -28.58
C LYS A 63 -45.98 -25.15 -28.15
N ALA A 64 -46.26 -25.28 -26.85
CA ALA A 64 -47.62 -25.27 -26.32
C ALA A 64 -48.23 -23.84 -26.25
N ALA A 65 -47.40 -22.80 -26.18
CA ALA A 65 -47.84 -21.39 -26.07
C ALA A 65 -48.14 -20.70 -27.42
N GLY A 66 -47.78 -21.32 -28.56
CA GLY A 66 -47.86 -20.70 -29.90
C GLY A 66 -49.21 -20.78 -30.64
N GLY A 67 -50.29 -21.23 -30.00
CA GLY A 67 -51.58 -21.44 -30.66
C GLY A 67 -52.73 -20.60 -30.10
N GLY A 68 -52.98 -19.40 -30.66
CA GLY A 68 -54.24 -18.69 -30.44
C GLY A 68 -54.17 -17.17 -30.61
N GLY A 69 -54.46 -16.66 -31.81
CA GLY A 69 -54.59 -15.23 -32.07
C GLY A 69 -56.05 -14.73 -32.02
N SER A 70 -56.22 -13.46 -31.62
CA SER A 70 -56.81 -12.36 -32.43
C SER A 70 -57.80 -11.42 -31.68
N GLY A 71 -57.44 -10.13 -31.69
CA GLY A 71 -58.33 -8.95 -31.69
C GLY A 71 -58.79 -8.39 -30.33
N SER A 72 -59.01 -7.10 -30.09
CA SER A 72 -58.79 -5.84 -30.82
C SER A 72 -59.30 -4.67 -29.92
N VAL A 73 -58.53 -3.57 -29.81
CA VAL A 73 -58.94 -2.15 -29.72
C VAL A 73 -59.43 -1.46 -28.39
N ALA A 74 -58.70 -0.37 -28.07
CA ALA A 74 -59.03 0.98 -27.50
C ALA A 74 -59.30 1.29 -26.00
N THR A 75 -58.29 1.89 -25.34
CA THR A 75 -58.13 3.25 -24.69
C THR A 75 -59.34 4.11 -24.20
N PRO A 76 -59.17 5.18 -23.35
CA PRO A 76 -58.78 5.25 -21.91
C PRO A 76 -59.58 6.34 -21.12
N LEU A 77 -59.27 6.61 -19.82
CA LEU A 77 -59.33 7.91 -19.06
C LEU A 77 -59.36 7.64 -17.53
N SER A 78 -58.29 8.00 -16.78
CA SER A 78 -58.10 9.21 -15.94
C SER A 78 -58.88 9.26 -14.61
N SER A 79 -58.19 9.23 -13.47
CA SER A 79 -58.03 10.37 -12.53
C SER A 79 -57.62 9.95 -11.10
N SER A 80 -56.59 10.64 -10.59
CA SER A 80 -56.28 11.15 -9.23
C SER A 80 -56.86 10.54 -7.93
N ALA A 81 -55.97 10.35 -6.95
CA ALA A 81 -55.97 10.94 -5.58
C ALA A 81 -55.60 9.96 -4.43
N LYS A 82 -54.70 10.42 -3.56
CA LYS A 82 -54.28 9.90 -2.22
C LYS A 82 -55.25 10.42 -1.11
N PRO A 83 -55.10 10.15 0.21
CA PRO A 83 -54.29 9.16 0.98
C PRO A 83 -54.97 8.46 2.22
N GLY A 84 -54.43 7.28 2.62
CA GLY A 84 -54.27 6.70 4.00
C GLY A 84 -55.47 6.36 4.91
N PRO A 85 -55.31 5.68 6.09
CA PRO A 85 -54.24 4.76 6.58
C PRO A 85 -54.74 3.48 7.36
N SER A 86 -53.79 2.63 7.76
CA SER A 86 -53.72 1.80 9.01
C SER A 86 -54.13 0.30 9.08
N SER A 87 -53.21 -0.45 9.72
CA SER A 87 -53.36 -1.63 10.63
C SER A 87 -53.26 -3.08 10.12
N ALA A 88 -52.08 -3.67 10.37
CA ALA A 88 -51.72 -4.90 11.12
C ALA A 88 -52.65 -6.13 11.18
N ILE A 89 -52.12 -7.31 10.78
CA ILE A 89 -52.44 -8.68 11.30
C ILE A 89 -51.18 -9.56 11.06
N HIS A 90 -50.38 -9.93 12.08
CA HIS A 90 -50.41 -11.13 12.95
C HIS A 90 -49.89 -12.44 12.31
N GLU A 91 -48.76 -12.92 12.83
CA GLU A 91 -48.14 -14.24 12.63
C GLU A 91 -48.67 -15.26 13.65
N PRO A 92 -48.63 -16.58 13.37
CA PRO A 92 -48.46 -17.57 14.44
C PRO A 92 -47.33 -18.58 14.18
N ALA A 93 -46.68 -18.99 15.28
CA ALA A 93 -45.56 -19.93 15.38
C ALA A 93 -45.94 -21.42 15.16
N PRO A 94 -44.97 -22.33 14.88
CA PRO A 94 -45.22 -23.74 14.58
C PRO A 94 -45.12 -24.68 15.81
N PRO A 95 -45.67 -25.91 15.75
CA PRO A 95 -45.54 -26.91 16.81
C PRO A 95 -44.32 -27.82 16.65
N ALA A 96 -43.80 -28.29 17.79
CA ALA A 96 -42.74 -29.29 17.89
C ALA A 96 -43.30 -30.72 17.92
N PHE A 97 -42.61 -31.70 17.33
CA PHE A 97 -42.52 -33.08 17.86
C PHE A 97 -41.30 -33.84 17.29
N SER A 98 -40.91 -34.84 18.07
CA SER A 98 -39.63 -35.52 18.23
C SER A 98 -39.28 -36.61 17.21
N SER A 99 -37.97 -36.91 17.16
CA SER A 99 -37.29 -38.21 16.98
C SER A 99 -36.66 -38.53 15.61
N MET A 100 -35.32 -38.62 15.61
CA MET A 100 -34.48 -39.29 14.61
C MET A 100 -33.25 -39.94 15.30
N PRO A 101 -32.83 -41.15 14.90
CA PRO A 101 -31.74 -41.94 15.50
C PRO A 101 -30.32 -41.47 15.11
N ALA A 102 -29.32 -42.03 15.79
CA ALA A 102 -27.97 -41.49 16.01
C ALA A 102 -26.94 -41.59 14.85
N GLU A 103 -27.32 -41.59 13.57
CA GLU A 103 -26.38 -41.72 12.43
C GLU A 103 -26.31 -40.49 11.50
N LEU A 104 -26.64 -39.29 11.98
CA LEU A 104 -26.68 -38.05 11.18
C LEU A 104 -25.86 -36.88 11.77
N ARG A 105 -24.79 -37.15 12.52
CA ARG A 105 -23.92 -36.07 13.06
C ARG A 105 -22.77 -35.65 12.16
N ASP A 106 -22.43 -36.40 11.10
CA ASP A 106 -21.25 -36.12 10.29
C ASP A 106 -21.52 -35.46 8.92
N VAL A 107 -22.76 -35.09 8.62
CA VAL A 107 -23.11 -34.40 7.33
C VAL A 107 -23.27 -32.88 7.50
N LYS A 108 -23.32 -32.36 8.73
CA LYS A 108 -23.54 -30.92 8.96
C LYS A 108 -22.30 -30.03 8.82
N LEU A 109 -21.12 -30.61 8.55
CA LEU A 109 -19.88 -29.84 8.37
C LEU A 109 -19.60 -29.45 6.91
N VAL A 110 -20.40 -29.94 5.94
CA VAL A 110 -20.15 -29.73 4.51
C VAL A 110 -21.12 -28.73 3.87
N GLU A 111 -22.27 -28.46 4.47
CA GLU A 111 -23.25 -27.50 3.91
C GLU A 111 -22.94 -26.02 4.21
N GLU A 112 -22.06 -25.71 5.17
CA GLU A 112 -21.69 -24.31 5.48
C GLU A 112 -20.49 -23.79 4.65
N LEU A 113 -19.90 -24.63 3.80
CA LEU A 113 -18.84 -24.23 2.86
C LEU A 113 -19.32 -24.06 1.40
N ALA A 114 -20.60 -24.33 1.11
CA ALA A 114 -21.13 -24.39 -0.26
C ALA A 114 -22.25 -23.37 -0.57
N ALA A 115 -22.40 -22.32 0.23
CA ALA A 115 -23.33 -21.23 -0.06
C ALA A 115 -22.57 -19.93 -0.37
N ALA A 116 -22.06 -19.82 -1.60
CA ALA A 116 -21.88 -18.53 -2.27
C ALA A 116 -22.31 -18.69 -3.75
N PRO A 117 -23.24 -17.85 -4.24
CA PRO A 117 -23.87 -18.02 -5.55
C PRO A 117 -23.01 -17.48 -6.71
N SER A 118 -23.25 -18.09 -7.86
CA SER A 118 -22.68 -17.84 -9.18
C SER A 118 -23.11 -16.49 -9.79
N THR A 119 -22.13 -15.81 -10.39
CA THR A 119 -22.15 -14.94 -11.59
C THR A 119 -23.37 -14.06 -11.92
N SER A 120 -23.15 -12.74 -11.95
CA SER A 120 -23.70 -11.85 -12.99
C SER A 120 -22.79 -10.64 -13.22
N ALA A 121 -22.63 -10.25 -14.48
CA ALA A 121 -21.89 -9.05 -14.89
C ALA A 121 -22.61 -7.76 -14.46
N PRO A 122 -21.89 -6.63 -14.25
CA PRO A 122 -22.56 -5.34 -14.32
C PRO A 122 -21.81 -4.31 -15.19
N SER A 123 -22.55 -3.76 -16.14
CA SER A 123 -22.44 -2.36 -16.53
C SER A 123 -23.05 -1.45 -15.45
N THR A 124 -22.48 -0.25 -15.34
CA THR A 124 -22.96 0.99 -14.68
C THR A 124 -22.97 1.08 -13.15
N SER A 125 -22.20 2.09 -12.69
CA SER A 125 -22.20 2.85 -11.43
C SER A 125 -22.99 2.32 -10.23
N ASP A 126 -22.29 2.11 -9.11
CA ASP A 126 -22.59 2.83 -7.87
C ASP A 126 -21.46 2.70 -6.84
N ASN A 127 -21.34 3.76 -6.02
CA ASN A 127 -20.40 3.97 -4.91
C ASN A 127 -20.26 2.78 -3.96
N ALA A 128 -19.02 2.43 -3.60
CA ALA A 128 -18.71 1.71 -2.36
C ALA A 128 -17.31 2.07 -1.83
N SER A 129 -17.24 3.21 -1.14
CA SER A 129 -16.22 3.46 -0.13
C SER A 129 -16.45 2.58 1.11
N THR A 130 -15.37 2.24 1.82
CA THR A 130 -15.28 1.65 3.19
C THR A 130 -15.35 0.12 3.34
N GLN A 131 -14.33 -0.61 2.89
CA GLN A 131 -13.91 -1.89 3.51
C GLN A 131 -12.59 -2.41 2.89
N ASP A 132 -11.41 -1.93 3.31
CA ASP A 132 -10.18 -2.56 2.79
C ASP A 132 -8.97 -2.69 3.72
N ASN A 133 -9.19 -2.59 5.04
CA ASN A 133 -8.19 -2.91 6.07
C ASN A 133 -8.49 -4.21 6.84
N LYS A 134 -9.32 -5.11 6.30
CA LYS A 134 -9.58 -6.41 6.92
C LYS A 134 -8.42 -7.37 6.63
N TRP A 135 -7.91 -8.03 7.66
CA TRP A 135 -6.92 -9.10 7.51
C TRP A 135 -7.49 -10.21 6.62
N THR A 136 -6.70 -10.67 5.64
CA THR A 136 -7.05 -11.82 4.78
C THR A 136 -5.84 -12.73 4.64
N ALA A 137 -6.09 -14.03 4.44
CA ALA A 137 -5.05 -15.01 4.19
C ALA A 137 -4.20 -14.65 2.94
N ALA A 138 -4.83 -14.06 1.91
CA ALA A 138 -4.14 -13.61 0.72
C ALA A 138 -3.15 -12.45 1.00
N LYS A 139 -3.58 -11.43 1.76
CA LYS A 139 -2.72 -10.29 2.15
C LYS A 139 -1.55 -10.77 3.03
N TRP A 140 -1.83 -11.66 4.00
CA TRP A 140 -0.79 -12.26 4.84
C TRP A 140 0.21 -13.11 4.04
N MET A 141 -0.29 -13.98 3.15
CA MET A 141 0.56 -14.85 2.33
C MET A 141 1.46 -14.03 1.39
N ALA A 142 0.95 -12.96 0.78
CA ALA A 142 1.76 -12.06 -0.03
C ALA A 142 2.94 -11.47 0.77
N SER A 143 2.67 -10.96 1.98
CA SER A 143 3.69 -10.40 2.89
C SER A 143 4.74 -11.44 3.32
N VAL A 144 4.31 -12.68 3.61
CA VAL A 144 5.23 -13.77 3.98
C VAL A 144 6.10 -14.22 2.80
N LEU A 145 5.50 -14.37 1.61
CA LEU A 145 6.22 -14.77 0.41
C LEU A 145 7.23 -13.71 -0.04
N GLU A 146 6.95 -12.44 0.20
CA GLU A 146 7.88 -11.34 -0.03
C GLU A 146 9.02 -11.36 0.98
N SER A 147 8.72 -11.36 2.28
CA SER A 147 9.72 -11.32 3.36
C SER A 147 10.66 -12.52 3.40
N CYS A 148 10.18 -13.69 2.99
CA CYS A 148 10.94 -14.94 3.02
C CYS A 148 11.47 -15.36 1.64
N GLY A 149 11.30 -14.52 0.61
CA GLY A 149 11.78 -14.78 -0.74
C GLY A 149 11.09 -15.96 -1.44
N GLY A 150 9.86 -16.32 -1.02
CA GLY A 150 9.07 -17.38 -1.63
C GLY A 150 8.77 -17.12 -3.12
N MET A 151 8.57 -15.86 -3.52
CA MET A 151 8.42 -15.49 -4.93
C MET A 151 9.70 -15.74 -5.73
N LYS A 152 10.88 -15.51 -5.13
CA LYS A 152 12.17 -15.82 -5.75
C LYS A 152 12.37 -17.32 -5.93
N GLN A 153 11.94 -18.13 -4.95
CA GLN A 153 12.01 -19.60 -5.02
C GLN A 153 11.10 -20.15 -6.14
N LEU A 154 9.88 -19.63 -6.26
CA LEU A 154 8.97 -19.98 -7.36
C LEU A 154 9.54 -19.55 -8.71
N GLY A 155 10.11 -18.34 -8.80
CA GLY A 155 10.76 -17.86 -10.02
C GLY A 155 11.94 -18.75 -10.44
N GLN A 156 12.80 -19.12 -9.50
CA GLN A 156 13.94 -20.02 -9.74
C GLN A 156 13.50 -21.41 -10.23
N ALA A 157 12.35 -21.91 -9.77
CA ALA A 157 11.82 -23.19 -10.24
C ALA A 157 11.36 -23.16 -11.71
N LEU A 158 11.05 -21.97 -12.25
CA LEU A 158 10.68 -21.81 -13.67
C LEU A 158 11.90 -21.72 -14.59
N ILE A 159 13.10 -21.52 -14.03
CA ILE A 159 14.34 -21.37 -14.78
C ILE A 159 15.14 -22.68 -14.76
N PRO A 160 15.57 -23.22 -15.92
CA PRO A 160 16.43 -24.39 -15.96
C PRO A 160 17.75 -24.18 -15.20
N PRO A 161 18.28 -25.19 -14.49
CA PRO A 161 19.55 -25.08 -13.79
C PRO A 161 20.69 -24.65 -14.72
N GLY A 162 21.40 -23.59 -14.37
CA GLY A 162 22.55 -23.07 -15.14
C GLY A 162 22.20 -22.19 -16.34
N ALA A 163 20.93 -21.81 -16.52
CA ALA A 163 20.57 -20.80 -17.51
C ALA A 163 21.17 -19.43 -17.14
N THR A 164 21.91 -18.82 -18.06
CA THR A 164 22.52 -17.49 -17.90
C THR A 164 21.62 -16.36 -18.41
N ASP A 165 20.61 -16.69 -19.22
CA ASP A 165 19.59 -15.78 -19.75
C ASP A 165 18.19 -16.27 -19.34
N GLU A 166 17.70 -15.74 -18.21
CA GLU A 166 16.40 -16.09 -17.64
C GLU A 166 15.23 -15.73 -18.56
N LEU A 167 15.35 -14.64 -19.32
CA LEU A 167 14.30 -14.18 -20.23
C LEU A 167 14.16 -15.12 -21.43
N ALA A 168 15.28 -15.59 -21.98
CA ALA A 168 15.27 -16.62 -23.02
C ALA A 168 14.67 -17.94 -22.50
N ALA A 169 14.99 -18.33 -21.27
CA ALA A 169 14.45 -19.53 -20.64
C ALA A 169 12.92 -19.46 -20.45
N LEU A 170 12.39 -18.35 -19.93
CA LEU A 170 10.95 -18.15 -19.78
C LEU A 170 10.22 -18.11 -21.13
N ARG A 171 10.83 -17.48 -22.15
CA ARG A 171 10.28 -17.49 -23.52
C ARG A 171 10.27 -18.88 -24.14
N ALA A 172 11.27 -19.71 -23.84
CA ALA A 172 11.32 -21.10 -24.29
C ALA A 172 10.25 -21.95 -23.59
N LEU A 173 10.05 -21.75 -22.28
CA LEU A 173 8.98 -22.38 -21.53
C LEU A 173 7.60 -22.04 -22.13
N GLY A 174 7.34 -20.77 -22.43
CA GLY A 174 6.08 -20.32 -23.04
C GLY A 174 5.80 -20.83 -24.46
N LYS A 175 6.81 -21.39 -25.15
CA LYS A 175 6.67 -22.01 -26.49
C LYS A 175 6.50 -23.53 -26.43
N ASP A 176 6.49 -24.12 -25.24
CA ASP A 176 6.36 -25.57 -25.07
C ASP A 176 4.94 -26.04 -25.40
N LEU A 177 4.82 -27.06 -26.26
CA LEU A 177 3.54 -27.64 -26.68
C LEU A 177 2.77 -28.30 -25.53
N LYS A 178 3.45 -28.59 -24.41
CA LYS A 178 2.87 -29.14 -23.17
C LYS A 178 3.10 -28.18 -21.99
N LEU A 179 2.97 -26.87 -22.23
CA LEU A 179 3.19 -25.81 -21.25
C LEU A 179 2.51 -26.10 -19.90
N GLU A 180 1.22 -26.44 -19.90
CA GLU A 180 0.45 -26.65 -18.67
C GLU A 180 1.01 -27.79 -17.81
N GLY A 181 1.24 -28.96 -18.40
CA GLY A 181 1.81 -30.11 -17.68
C GLY A 181 3.24 -29.87 -17.21
N LYS A 182 4.04 -29.15 -18.01
CA LYS A 182 5.42 -28.80 -17.66
C LYS A 182 5.47 -27.76 -16.54
N LEU A 183 4.62 -26.74 -16.60
CA LEU A 183 4.49 -25.72 -15.56
C LEU A 183 4.04 -26.33 -14.24
N LEU A 184 3.04 -27.22 -14.28
CA LEU A 184 2.57 -27.93 -13.09
C LEU A 184 3.70 -28.76 -12.46
N SER A 185 4.47 -29.49 -13.26
CA SER A 185 5.61 -30.28 -12.78
C SER A 185 6.68 -29.41 -12.11
N LEU A 186 7.01 -28.25 -12.68
CA LEU A 186 8.00 -27.32 -12.12
C LEU A 186 7.51 -26.70 -10.81
N LEU A 187 6.25 -26.28 -10.75
CA LEU A 187 5.66 -25.73 -9.53
C LEU A 187 5.55 -26.79 -8.42
N MET A 188 5.17 -28.02 -8.76
CA MET A 188 5.14 -29.13 -7.80
C MET A 188 6.51 -29.44 -7.21
N GLN A 189 7.59 -29.30 -7.99
CA GLN A 189 8.96 -29.44 -7.49
C GLN A 189 9.36 -28.30 -6.54
N ALA A 190 8.77 -27.11 -6.69
CA ALA A 190 9.02 -25.96 -5.82
C ALA A 190 8.22 -26.00 -4.51
N LEU A 191 7.09 -26.70 -4.47
CA LEU A 191 6.19 -26.76 -3.31
C LEU A 191 6.87 -27.18 -2.00
N PRO A 192 7.78 -28.17 -1.94
CA PRO A 192 8.44 -28.54 -0.69
C PRO A 192 9.29 -27.40 -0.09
N ALA A 193 9.99 -26.65 -0.92
CA ALA A 193 10.81 -25.51 -0.48
C ALA A 193 9.91 -24.34 -0.02
N LEU A 194 8.82 -24.10 -0.75
CA LEU A 194 7.81 -23.11 -0.38
C LEU A 194 7.16 -23.47 0.96
N ALA A 195 6.75 -24.73 1.14
CA ALA A 195 6.15 -25.22 2.38
C ALA A 195 7.11 -25.03 3.57
N LYS A 196 8.39 -25.40 3.43
CA LYS A 196 9.41 -25.18 4.47
C LYS A 196 9.54 -23.70 4.86
N THR A 197 9.41 -22.81 3.89
CA THR A 197 9.46 -21.35 4.09
C THR A 197 8.24 -20.82 4.85
N LEU A 198 7.08 -21.48 4.71
CA LEU A 198 5.83 -21.08 5.36
C LEU A 198 5.64 -21.66 6.78
N VAL A 199 6.37 -22.71 7.14
CA VAL A 199 6.21 -23.39 8.45
C VAL A 199 6.39 -22.44 9.63
N GLU A 200 7.49 -21.68 9.66
CA GLU A 200 7.80 -20.81 10.80
C GLU A 200 6.85 -19.59 10.89
N PRO A 201 6.53 -18.89 9.79
CA PRO A 201 5.48 -17.86 9.79
C PRO A 201 4.11 -18.37 10.27
N LEU A 202 3.70 -19.58 9.88
CA LEU A 202 2.42 -20.17 10.33
C LEU A 202 2.42 -20.50 11.82
N LYS A 203 3.55 -20.97 12.37
CA LYS A 203 3.68 -21.21 13.81
C LYS A 203 3.53 -19.91 14.61
N ARG A 204 4.22 -18.84 14.21
CA ARG A 204 4.10 -17.51 14.84
C ARG A 204 2.69 -16.94 14.75
N LEU A 205 2.00 -17.17 13.63
CA LEU A 205 0.60 -16.80 13.48
C LEU A 205 -0.30 -17.56 14.47
N GLY A 206 -0.04 -18.85 14.70
CA GLY A 206 -0.76 -19.68 15.66
C GLY A 206 -0.50 -19.34 17.14
N GLU A 207 0.66 -18.77 17.44
CA GLU A 207 1.06 -18.35 18.79
C GLU A 207 0.49 -16.96 19.20
N GLY A 208 -0.24 -16.29 18.29
CA GLY A 208 -0.80 -14.97 18.54
C GLY A 208 0.21 -13.81 18.44
N GLU A 209 1.42 -14.08 17.94
CA GLU A 209 2.46 -13.07 17.71
C GLU A 209 2.28 -12.29 16.40
N ALA A 210 1.25 -12.60 15.60
CA ALA A 210 0.92 -11.82 14.42
C ALA A 210 0.29 -10.49 14.84
N ILE A 211 1.13 -9.52 15.19
CA ILE A 211 0.70 -8.14 15.34
C ILE A 211 0.17 -7.70 13.98
N THR A 212 -1.14 -7.56 13.86
CA THR A 212 -1.75 -7.07 12.62
C THR A 212 -1.32 -5.62 12.39
N ASP A 213 -1.25 -5.17 11.13
CA ASP A 213 -0.96 -3.76 10.81
C ASP A 213 -1.91 -2.79 11.54
N GLY A 214 -3.15 -3.21 11.80
CA GLY A 214 -4.13 -2.46 12.59
C GLY A 214 -3.78 -2.39 14.09
N GLU A 215 -3.23 -3.45 14.68
CA GLU A 215 -2.80 -3.45 16.08
C GLU A 215 -1.48 -2.71 16.29
N LEU A 216 -0.56 -2.76 15.32
CA LEU A 216 0.66 -1.95 15.32
C LEU A 216 0.28 -0.46 15.20
N GLN A 217 -0.58 -0.11 14.24
CA GLN A 217 -1.10 1.25 14.05
C GLN A 217 -1.81 1.76 15.30
N SER A 218 -2.66 0.95 15.94
CA SER A 218 -3.41 1.35 17.14
C SER A 218 -2.49 1.66 18.33
N LYS A 219 -1.42 0.88 18.52
CA LYS A 219 -0.41 1.10 19.58
C LYS A 219 0.45 2.36 19.39
N PHE A 220 0.59 2.86 18.17
CA PHE A 220 1.32 4.11 17.88
C PHE A 220 0.40 5.31 17.57
N SER A 221 -0.90 5.08 17.34
CA SER A 221 -1.91 6.13 17.15
C SER A 221 -2.43 6.70 18.47
N THR A 222 -2.23 6.00 19.59
CA THR A 222 -2.84 6.39 20.86
C THR A 222 -2.26 7.65 21.49
N ASP A 223 -1.19 8.24 20.95
CA ASP A 223 -0.54 9.40 21.60
C ASP A 223 -0.01 10.49 20.65
N VAL A 224 -0.40 10.48 19.36
CA VAL A 224 0.00 11.53 18.41
C VAL A 224 -1.25 12.23 17.90
N ARG A 225 -1.49 13.46 18.38
CA ARG A 225 -2.60 14.34 18.00
C ARG A 225 -2.97 14.22 16.52
N GLY A 226 -4.03 13.45 16.22
CA GLY A 226 -5.01 13.55 15.11
C GLY A 226 -4.58 13.88 13.67
N PHE A 227 -3.29 14.06 13.37
CA PHE A 227 -2.81 14.65 12.11
C PHE A 227 -1.70 13.83 11.43
N LEU A 228 -1.23 12.75 12.05
CA LEU A 228 -0.15 11.92 11.53
C LEU A 228 -0.66 10.50 11.30
N GLU A 229 -0.97 10.21 10.05
CA GLU A 229 -1.19 8.84 9.57
C GLU A 229 0.18 8.22 9.28
N TYR A 230 0.46 7.05 9.87
CA TYR A 230 1.66 6.29 9.53
C TYR A 230 1.37 5.46 8.28
N ALA A 231 2.39 5.31 7.43
CA ALA A 231 2.29 4.47 6.25
C ALA A 231 2.18 2.98 6.66
N SER A 232 1.45 2.19 5.86
CA SER A 232 1.30 0.74 6.08
C SER A 232 2.58 -0.05 5.79
N LEU A 233 2.66 -1.29 6.27
CA LEU A 233 3.78 -2.20 5.98
C LEU A 233 3.96 -2.42 4.46
N ASN A 234 2.86 -2.45 3.71
CA ASN A 234 2.90 -2.51 2.24
C ASN A 234 3.57 -1.28 1.62
N THR A 235 3.40 -0.09 2.21
CA THR A 235 4.12 1.12 1.76
C THR A 235 5.62 1.00 2.03
N PHE A 236 6.01 0.32 3.11
CA PHE A 236 7.40 0.06 3.43
C PHE A 236 8.05 -0.91 2.42
N TYR A 237 7.36 -2.00 2.03
CA TYR A 237 7.90 -2.98 1.08
C TYR A 237 7.81 -2.56 -0.39
N GLY A 238 6.72 -1.90 -0.80
CA GLY A 238 6.58 -1.33 -2.15
C GLY A 238 7.56 -0.17 -2.42
N GLY A 239 8.12 0.40 -1.35
CA GLY A 239 9.13 1.43 -1.42
C GLY A 239 8.63 2.72 -2.07
N LEU A 240 9.58 3.59 -2.39
CA LEU A 240 9.28 4.89 -2.98
C LEU A 240 8.65 4.77 -4.38
N GLU A 241 9.07 3.77 -5.16
CA GLU A 241 8.61 3.56 -6.53
C GLU A 241 7.11 3.23 -6.61
N ALA A 242 6.59 2.37 -5.71
CA ALA A 242 5.16 2.09 -5.67
C ALA A 242 4.32 3.34 -5.40
N LYS A 243 4.86 4.29 -4.62
CA LYS A 243 4.15 5.49 -4.16
C LYS A 243 4.16 6.63 -5.18
N ILE A 244 5.33 6.94 -5.74
CA ILE A 244 5.52 8.13 -6.61
C ILE A 244 5.92 7.79 -8.05
N GLY A 245 6.06 6.51 -8.38
CA GLY A 245 6.53 6.00 -9.67
C GLY A 245 8.06 5.92 -9.74
N SER A 246 8.55 5.38 -10.85
CA SER A 246 9.99 5.26 -11.14
C SER A 246 10.60 6.62 -11.49
N PRO A 247 11.88 6.87 -11.14
CA PRO A 247 12.56 8.10 -11.54
C PRO A 247 12.85 8.13 -13.05
N ASP A 248 13.00 9.34 -13.60
CA ASP A 248 13.46 9.49 -14.99
C ASP A 248 14.96 9.11 -15.09
N PRO A 249 15.39 8.35 -16.13
CA PRO A 249 16.80 8.01 -16.31
C PRO A 249 17.72 9.23 -16.51
N LYS A 250 17.18 10.36 -16.99
CA LYS A 250 17.91 11.63 -17.12
C LYS A 250 17.74 12.47 -15.85
N VAL A 251 18.29 11.95 -14.75
CA VAL A 251 18.06 12.44 -13.39
C VAL A 251 18.22 13.96 -13.25
N GLU A 252 19.34 14.53 -13.69
CA GLU A 252 19.61 15.98 -13.54
C GLU A 252 18.63 16.84 -14.33
N GLN A 253 18.33 16.48 -15.58
CA GLN A 253 17.36 17.19 -16.40
C GLN A 253 15.96 17.10 -15.80
N ALA A 254 15.51 15.91 -15.42
CA ALA A 254 14.17 15.74 -14.85
C ALA A 254 14.00 16.47 -13.53
N MET A 255 15.03 16.49 -12.67
CA MET A 255 15.02 17.29 -11.45
C MET A 255 14.93 18.79 -11.76
N GLU A 256 15.66 19.29 -12.76
CA GLU A 256 15.53 20.70 -13.18
C GLU A 256 14.12 21.02 -13.65
N GLU A 257 13.55 20.18 -14.51
CA GLU A 257 12.20 20.35 -15.04
C GLU A 257 11.13 20.31 -13.93
N GLU A 258 11.25 19.39 -12.98
CA GLU A 258 10.40 19.30 -11.78
C GLU A 258 10.36 20.62 -10.99
N HIS A 259 11.44 21.39 -10.98
CA HIS A 259 11.52 22.62 -10.21
C HIS A 259 11.25 23.89 -11.01
N THR A 260 11.51 23.87 -12.31
CA THR A 260 11.54 25.08 -13.13
C THR A 260 10.42 25.16 -14.17
N LEU A 261 9.85 24.03 -14.60
CA LEU A 261 8.89 23.98 -15.71
C LEU A 261 7.49 23.48 -15.33
N ARG A 262 7.30 22.97 -14.11
CA ARG A 262 6.00 22.47 -13.64
C ARG A 262 5.07 23.61 -13.25
N GLY A 263 3.78 23.30 -13.17
CA GLY A 263 2.73 24.30 -12.92
C GLY A 263 2.90 25.07 -11.61
N ASP A 264 3.54 24.47 -10.60
CA ASP A 264 3.79 25.06 -9.28
C ASP A 264 5.20 25.70 -9.15
N SER A 265 6.01 25.68 -10.21
CA SER A 265 7.43 26.05 -10.15
C SER A 265 7.68 27.50 -9.75
N ASN A 266 6.81 28.40 -10.19
CA ASN A 266 6.89 29.84 -9.93
C ASN A 266 5.86 30.32 -8.90
N ASP A 267 5.07 29.41 -8.33
CA ASP A 267 4.12 29.76 -7.29
C ASP A 267 4.85 29.93 -5.95
N GLU A 268 4.61 31.07 -5.29
CA GLU A 268 5.20 31.39 -4.00
C GLU A 268 4.64 30.50 -2.89
N PHE A 269 5.52 30.03 -2.02
CA PHE A 269 5.16 29.36 -0.79
C PHE A 269 6.02 29.88 0.37
N THR A 270 5.49 29.77 1.59
CA THR A 270 6.21 30.15 2.80
C THR A 270 6.41 28.94 3.71
N THR A 271 7.63 28.77 4.22
CA THR A 271 7.93 27.71 5.20
C THR A 271 7.56 28.17 6.61
N ASN A 272 6.79 27.39 7.36
CA ASN A 272 6.38 27.79 8.72
C ASN A 272 7.55 27.92 9.71
N ASN A 273 8.56 27.04 9.59
CA ASN A 273 9.66 26.99 10.56
C ASN A 273 10.63 28.16 10.37
N TYR A 274 11.07 28.39 9.13
CA TYR A 274 12.07 29.39 8.77
C TYR A 274 11.48 30.74 8.37
N ASP A 275 10.17 30.79 8.09
CA ASP A 275 9.45 31.96 7.60
C ASP A 275 10.11 32.61 6.37
N ILE A 276 10.56 31.77 5.44
CA ILE A 276 11.10 32.15 4.14
C ILE A 276 9.99 32.03 3.11
N THR A 277 9.76 33.09 2.32
CA THR A 277 8.89 33.06 1.13
C THR A 277 9.75 32.88 -0.11
N THR A 278 9.47 31.85 -0.91
CA THR A 278 10.27 31.47 -2.09
C THR A 278 9.43 30.68 -3.10
N THR A 279 10.03 30.27 -4.21
CA THR A 279 9.44 29.40 -5.25
C THR A 279 10.33 28.18 -5.49
N SER A 280 9.80 27.14 -6.13
CA SER A 280 10.62 25.96 -6.47
C SER A 280 11.75 26.31 -7.44
N SER A 281 11.48 27.20 -8.39
CA SER A 281 12.48 27.67 -9.36
C SER A 281 13.62 28.44 -8.67
N THR A 282 13.29 29.28 -7.69
CA THR A 282 14.29 30.02 -6.91
C THR A 282 15.17 29.10 -6.08
N GLU A 283 14.59 28.12 -5.39
CA GLU A 283 15.36 27.16 -4.59
C GLU A 283 16.21 26.22 -5.45
N TRP A 284 15.75 25.85 -6.65
CA TRP A 284 16.58 25.15 -7.62
C TRP A 284 17.82 25.97 -7.99
N LYS A 285 17.65 27.24 -8.37
CA LYS A 285 18.75 28.14 -8.71
C LYS A 285 19.72 28.34 -7.55
N PHE A 286 19.21 28.45 -6.31
CA PHE A 286 20.02 28.56 -5.10
C PHE A 286 21.02 27.40 -4.93
N VAL A 287 20.65 26.19 -5.39
CA VAL A 287 21.50 25.00 -5.30
C VAL A 287 22.29 24.75 -6.59
N ALA A 288 21.67 24.89 -7.75
CA ALA A 288 22.25 24.54 -9.05
C ALA A 288 23.18 25.63 -9.62
N SER A 289 22.87 26.90 -9.37
CA SER A 289 23.57 28.08 -9.90
C SER A 289 23.87 29.09 -8.78
N PRO A 290 24.62 28.70 -7.73
CA PRO A 290 24.86 29.52 -6.55
C PRO A 290 25.55 30.86 -6.86
N ASP A 291 26.34 30.90 -7.94
CA ASP A 291 27.12 32.06 -8.36
C ASP A 291 26.31 33.06 -9.21
N GLN A 292 25.04 32.76 -9.49
CA GLN A 292 24.13 33.59 -10.30
C GLN A 292 22.92 33.99 -9.45
N PRO A 293 23.07 34.98 -8.55
CA PRO A 293 21.96 35.43 -7.71
C PRO A 293 20.85 36.04 -8.55
N LEU A 294 19.61 35.92 -8.04
CA LEU A 294 18.45 36.58 -8.62
C LEU A 294 18.56 38.10 -8.50
N GLU A 295 17.83 38.81 -9.37
CA GLU A 295 17.60 40.24 -9.22
C GLU A 295 16.88 40.49 -7.88
N GLY A 296 17.52 41.23 -6.97
CA GLY A 296 17.05 41.41 -5.58
C GLY A 296 17.66 40.46 -4.55
N GLY A 297 18.52 39.53 -4.95
CA GLY A 297 19.22 38.61 -4.06
C GLY A 297 18.45 37.33 -3.71
N TRP A 298 19.02 36.52 -2.81
CA TRP A 298 18.40 35.26 -2.36
C TRP A 298 17.32 35.51 -1.30
N PRO A 299 16.26 34.69 -1.24
CA PRO A 299 15.22 34.84 -0.23
C PRO A 299 15.77 34.76 1.20
N VAL A 300 15.35 35.73 2.02
CA VAL A 300 15.76 35.92 3.41
C VAL A 300 14.64 35.47 4.36
N GLU A 301 15.02 34.92 5.51
CA GLU A 301 14.12 34.60 6.61
C GLU A 301 13.44 35.88 7.14
N LYS A 302 12.10 35.97 7.11
CA LYS A 302 11.37 37.15 7.60
C LYS A 302 11.66 37.47 9.05
N LYS A 303 11.87 36.45 9.88
CA LYS A 303 12.26 36.60 11.29
C LYS A 303 13.60 37.33 11.44
N LEU A 304 14.54 37.10 10.51
CA LEU A 304 15.83 37.79 10.50
C LEU A 304 15.66 39.26 10.09
N VAL A 305 14.89 39.51 9.02
CA VAL A 305 14.58 40.89 8.57
C VAL A 305 13.94 41.70 9.70
N ARG A 306 12.91 41.15 10.33
CA ARG A 306 12.21 41.79 11.46
C ARG A 306 13.15 42.07 12.62
N ALA A 307 14.03 41.12 12.98
CA ALA A 307 14.97 41.32 14.08
C ALA A 307 15.97 42.44 13.78
N LEU A 308 16.47 42.54 12.54
CA LEU A 308 17.37 43.60 12.10
C LEU A 308 16.68 44.97 12.04
N GLU A 309 15.42 45.03 11.60
CA GLU A 309 14.61 46.25 11.60
C GLU A 309 14.33 46.75 13.03
N GLU A 310 13.90 45.85 13.93
CA GLU A 310 13.68 46.18 15.34
C GLU A 310 14.99 46.68 15.99
N GLN A 311 16.12 46.01 15.72
CA GLN A 311 17.44 46.43 16.21
C GLN A 311 17.86 47.81 15.68
N SER A 312 17.56 48.11 14.41
CA SER A 312 17.90 49.38 13.78
C SER A 312 16.97 50.53 14.21
N SER A 313 15.75 50.22 14.64
CA SER A 313 14.75 51.22 15.06
C SER A 313 15.03 51.86 16.44
N GLY A 314 15.91 51.25 17.25
CA GLY A 314 16.18 51.70 18.62
C GLY A 314 15.06 51.40 19.63
N LEU A 315 13.97 50.74 19.21
CA LEU A 315 12.91 50.26 20.10
C LEU A 315 13.35 48.97 20.83
N PRO A 316 12.72 48.64 21.98
CA PRO A 316 12.95 47.36 22.63
C PRO A 316 12.62 46.19 21.71
N LEU A 317 13.59 45.28 21.53
CA LEU A 317 13.40 44.04 20.77
C LEU A 317 12.28 43.20 21.38
N SER A 318 11.46 42.58 20.54
CA SER A 318 10.57 41.52 21.00
C SER A 318 11.36 40.35 21.58
N SER A 319 10.75 39.53 22.45
CA SER A 319 11.41 38.35 23.03
C SER A 319 11.96 37.39 21.97
N GLU A 320 11.24 37.25 20.85
CA GLU A 320 11.64 36.46 19.69
C GLU A 320 12.85 37.07 18.99
N SER A 321 12.79 38.36 18.61
CA SER A 321 13.91 39.05 17.97
C SER A 321 15.16 39.08 18.85
N ALA A 322 15.00 39.29 20.16
CA ALA A 322 16.10 39.26 21.11
C ALA A 322 16.78 37.88 21.17
N ALA A 323 16.00 36.79 21.10
CA ALA A 323 16.54 35.43 21.03
C ALA A 323 17.29 35.19 19.70
N PHE A 324 16.75 35.66 18.58
CA PHE A 324 17.38 35.55 17.26
C PHE A 324 18.70 36.32 17.17
N VAL A 325 18.72 37.56 17.64
CA VAL A 325 19.94 38.40 17.70
C VAL A 325 20.97 37.76 18.64
N LYS A 326 20.55 37.30 19.83
CA LYS A 326 21.43 36.63 20.77
C LYS A 326 22.02 35.33 20.22
N ALA A 327 21.25 34.59 19.43
CA ALA A 327 21.70 33.35 18.79
C ALA A 327 22.70 33.59 17.65
N GLY A 328 22.88 34.84 17.20
CA GLY A 328 23.76 35.16 16.08
C GLY A 328 23.26 34.56 14.76
N ALA A 329 21.93 34.51 14.58
CA ALA A 329 21.34 33.97 13.35
C ALA A 329 21.83 34.73 12.13
N GLN A 330 22.29 34.01 11.11
CA GLN A 330 22.73 34.56 9.83
C GLN A 330 21.81 34.10 8.71
N GLN A 331 21.73 34.92 7.66
CA GLN A 331 21.04 34.52 6.43
C GLN A 331 21.75 33.29 5.85
N ARG A 332 20.98 32.36 5.30
CA ARG A 332 21.54 31.24 4.54
C ARG A 332 22.36 31.75 3.34
N GLU A 333 23.51 31.13 3.12
CA GLU A 333 24.35 31.41 1.95
C GLU A 333 24.32 30.25 0.96
N PRO A 334 24.30 30.52 -0.35
CA PRO A 334 24.41 29.47 -1.34
C PRO A 334 25.82 28.87 -1.27
N MET A 335 25.94 27.54 -1.16
CA MET A 335 27.25 26.88 -1.22
C MET A 335 27.73 26.77 -2.68
N PRO A 336 28.94 27.27 -3.00
CA PRO A 336 29.56 27.16 -4.33
C PRO A 336 29.70 25.72 -4.82
N ARG A 337 29.68 25.52 -6.15
CA ARG A 337 29.74 24.18 -6.75
C ARG A 337 31.03 23.42 -6.41
N ASP A 338 32.17 24.12 -6.38
CA ASP A 338 33.45 23.50 -6.03
C ASP A 338 33.51 23.06 -4.57
N GLN A 339 32.91 23.84 -3.67
CA GLN A 339 32.78 23.46 -2.26
C GLN A 339 31.89 22.23 -2.10
N LEU A 340 30.77 22.17 -2.83
CA LEU A 340 29.91 20.98 -2.84
C LEU A 340 30.65 19.75 -3.37
N LYS A 341 31.39 19.91 -4.48
CA LYS A 341 32.19 18.83 -5.06
C LYS A 341 33.23 18.30 -4.08
N HIS A 342 33.93 19.18 -3.37
CA HIS A 342 34.88 18.81 -2.33
C HIS A 342 34.20 18.05 -1.18
N ALA A 343 33.05 18.55 -0.71
CA ALA A 343 32.29 17.90 0.37
C ALA A 343 31.82 16.48 -0.04
N VAL A 344 31.33 16.31 -1.28
CA VAL A 344 30.95 15.01 -1.85
C VAL A 344 32.16 14.08 -1.90
N GLU A 345 33.31 14.57 -2.38
CA GLU A 345 34.54 13.78 -2.48
C GLU A 345 35.05 13.31 -1.11
N GLU A 346 34.95 14.15 -0.07
CA GLU A 346 35.30 13.76 1.31
C GLU A 346 34.42 12.60 1.82
N LYS A 347 33.12 12.58 1.47
CA LYS A 347 32.24 11.45 1.82
C LYS A 347 32.54 10.23 0.96
N ASN A 348 32.82 10.41 -0.33
CA ASN A 348 33.17 9.34 -1.24
C ASN A 348 34.48 8.65 -0.89
N ALA A 349 35.45 9.36 -0.30
CA ALA A 349 36.66 8.73 0.23
C ALA A 349 36.31 7.66 1.28
N LYS A 350 35.42 7.98 2.22
CA LYS A 350 34.96 7.06 3.27
C LYS A 350 34.11 5.93 2.70
N LEU A 351 33.23 6.23 1.74
CA LEU A 351 32.41 5.19 1.06
C LEU A 351 33.28 4.19 0.29
N ARG A 352 34.37 4.65 -0.35
CA ARG A 352 35.34 3.76 -1.02
C ARG A 352 36.05 2.82 -0.06
N GLU A 353 36.48 3.33 1.09
CA GLU A 353 37.10 2.51 2.14
C GLU A 353 36.17 1.39 2.61
N MET A 354 34.86 1.64 2.60
CA MET A 354 33.81 0.69 2.96
C MET A 354 33.31 -0.17 1.77
N GLN A 355 33.85 0.03 0.56
CA GLN A 355 33.39 -0.62 -0.68
C GLN A 355 31.90 -0.40 -0.99
N GLU A 356 31.37 0.75 -0.57
CA GLU A 356 29.98 1.14 -0.79
C GLU A 356 29.82 1.99 -2.07
N ALA A 357 28.59 2.11 -2.54
CA ALA A 357 28.27 2.94 -3.71
C ALA A 357 28.59 4.43 -3.46
N LEU A 358 29.21 5.08 -4.44
CA LEU A 358 29.60 6.48 -4.34
C LEU A 358 28.41 7.43 -4.47
N LEU A 359 28.46 8.51 -3.71
CA LEU A 359 27.54 9.63 -3.80
C LEU A 359 27.81 10.44 -5.07
N GLN A 360 26.76 10.69 -5.85
CA GLN A 360 26.79 11.56 -7.01
C GLN A 360 26.50 13.01 -6.61
N ALA A 361 27.00 13.97 -7.39
CA ALA A 361 26.77 15.38 -7.14
C ALA A 361 25.27 15.73 -7.13
N ILE A 362 24.49 15.12 -8.03
CA ILE A 362 23.04 15.37 -8.12
C ILE A 362 22.27 14.87 -6.88
N GLU A 363 22.72 13.79 -6.24
CA GLU A 363 22.15 13.27 -4.99
C GLU A 363 22.43 14.23 -3.82
N ALA A 364 23.63 14.82 -3.79
CA ALA A 364 23.98 15.85 -2.81
C ALA A 364 23.19 17.14 -3.05
N MET A 365 22.96 17.53 -4.30
CA MET A 365 22.07 18.65 -4.65
C MET A 365 20.63 18.38 -4.18
N ALA A 366 20.10 17.18 -4.42
CA ALA A 366 18.77 16.77 -3.98
C ALA A 366 18.62 16.87 -2.44
N ALA A 367 19.63 16.39 -1.70
CA ALA A 367 19.65 16.52 -0.24
C ALA A 367 19.71 17.99 0.21
N ARG A 368 20.49 18.85 -0.47
CA ARG A 368 20.50 20.30 -0.18
C ARG A 368 19.15 20.95 -0.42
N LEU A 369 18.43 20.56 -1.48
CA LEU A 369 17.06 21.03 -1.72
C LEU A 369 16.12 20.58 -0.60
N TYR A 370 16.25 19.33 -0.14
CA TYR A 370 15.44 18.79 0.97
C TYR A 370 15.75 19.46 2.31
N THR A 371 16.98 19.85 2.60
CA THR A 371 17.29 20.57 3.84
C THR A 371 17.02 22.07 3.75
N GLY A 372 16.73 22.57 2.54
CA GLY A 372 16.23 23.92 2.29
C GLY A 372 14.70 23.99 2.35
N PRO A 373 14.09 25.09 1.86
CA PRO A 373 12.65 25.32 1.95
C PRO A 373 11.77 24.26 1.28
N LEU A 374 12.26 23.57 0.25
CA LEU A 374 11.47 22.62 -0.56
C LEU A 374 11.03 21.36 0.18
N PHE A 375 11.58 21.09 1.38
CA PHE A 375 11.10 20.03 2.26
C PHE A 375 9.59 20.04 2.47
N VAL A 376 8.95 21.21 2.44
CA VAL A 376 7.50 21.33 2.61
C VAL A 376 6.73 20.70 1.46
N LYS A 377 7.21 20.85 0.21
CA LYS A 377 6.56 20.28 -0.98
C LYS A 377 6.79 18.78 -1.03
N TYR A 378 8.04 18.34 -0.86
CA TYR A 378 8.39 16.92 -0.84
C TYR A 378 7.63 16.12 0.21
N ASN A 379 7.58 16.63 1.44
CA ASN A 379 6.83 15.98 2.51
C ASN A 379 5.33 16.03 2.28
N ALA A 380 4.79 17.10 1.66
CA ALA A 380 3.37 17.16 1.34
C ALA A 380 2.98 16.10 0.30
N VAL A 381 3.79 15.89 -0.74
CA VAL A 381 3.59 14.79 -1.70
C VAL A 381 3.58 13.43 -0.99
N LEU A 382 4.61 13.15 -0.18
CA LEU A 382 4.73 11.87 0.52
C LEU A 382 3.60 11.61 1.51
N ARG A 383 3.00 12.67 2.08
CA ARG A 383 1.88 12.55 3.03
C ARG A 383 0.51 12.54 2.35
N GLY A 384 0.36 13.24 1.23
CA GLY A 384 -0.93 13.55 0.62
C GLY A 384 -1.40 12.59 -0.48
N LEU A 385 -0.50 11.84 -1.12
CA LEU A 385 -0.85 11.04 -2.32
C LEU A 385 -1.83 9.89 -2.06
N GLU A 386 -1.65 9.17 -0.95
CA GLU A 386 -2.38 7.91 -0.66
C GLU A 386 -3.22 8.00 0.62
N THR A 387 -3.19 9.14 1.30
CA THR A 387 -3.99 9.37 2.51
C THR A 387 -5.44 9.68 2.13
N GLU A 388 -6.38 9.30 2.98
CA GLU A 388 -7.77 9.77 2.91
C GLU A 388 -8.00 11.07 3.69
N VAL A 389 -6.98 11.56 4.43
CA VAL A 389 -7.10 12.75 5.27
C VAL A 389 -7.21 14.01 4.40
N PRO A 390 -8.36 14.72 4.41
CA PRO A 390 -8.59 15.87 3.53
C PRO A 390 -7.59 17.00 3.74
N PHE A 391 -7.15 17.22 4.98
CA PHE A 391 -6.14 18.23 5.30
C PHE A 391 -4.82 17.97 4.56
N LEU A 392 -4.35 16.73 4.52
CA LEU A 392 -3.08 16.36 3.86
C LEU A 392 -3.21 16.40 2.34
N ARG A 393 -4.35 15.97 1.78
CA ARG A 393 -4.66 16.13 0.35
C ARG A 393 -4.68 17.60 -0.06
N ASN A 394 -5.35 18.44 0.72
CA ASN A 394 -5.40 19.88 0.50
C ASN A 394 -4.02 20.53 0.57
N ASP A 395 -3.22 20.21 1.60
CA ASP A 395 -1.86 20.76 1.75
C ASP A 395 -0.96 20.36 0.57
N MET A 396 -1.03 19.11 0.12
CA MET A 396 -0.30 18.64 -1.07
C MET A 396 -0.71 19.40 -2.33
N ILE A 397 -2.02 19.47 -2.63
CA ILE A 397 -2.52 20.11 -3.84
C ILE A 397 -2.22 21.61 -3.84
N GLN A 398 -2.38 22.30 -2.72
CA GLN A 398 -2.06 23.73 -2.61
C GLN A 398 -0.59 24.04 -2.85
N ARG A 399 0.30 23.11 -2.50
CA ARG A 399 1.75 23.32 -2.62
C ARG A 399 2.34 22.85 -3.95
N CYS A 400 1.76 21.82 -4.56
CA CYS A 400 2.39 21.07 -5.64
C CYS A 400 1.58 21.05 -6.95
N CYS A 401 0.42 21.71 -6.98
CA CYS A 401 -0.29 22.02 -8.23
C CYS A 401 -0.16 23.52 -8.55
N ALA A 402 -0.38 23.89 -9.81
CA ALA A 402 -0.53 25.29 -10.18
C ALA A 402 -1.62 25.96 -9.34
N LYS A 403 -1.41 27.21 -8.93
CA LYS A 403 -2.33 27.97 -8.07
C LYS A 403 -3.79 27.91 -8.54
N GLN A 404 -4.03 28.06 -9.84
CA GLN A 404 -5.38 27.98 -10.41
C GLN A 404 -6.04 26.63 -10.16
N MET A 405 -5.30 25.53 -10.32
CA MET A 405 -5.78 24.18 -10.06
C MET A 405 -6.06 23.94 -8.58
N ALA A 406 -5.17 24.42 -7.71
CA ALA A 406 -5.37 24.36 -6.27
C ALA A 406 -6.64 25.12 -5.82
N GLU A 407 -6.89 26.31 -6.37
CA GLU A 407 -8.11 27.08 -6.11
C GLU A 407 -9.37 26.35 -6.61
N CYS A 408 -9.32 25.77 -7.80
CA CYS A 408 -10.42 24.96 -8.35
C CYS A 408 -10.73 23.74 -7.48
N TYR A 409 -9.71 23.05 -6.97
CA TYR A 409 -9.86 21.93 -6.06
C TYR A 409 -10.50 22.34 -4.72
N VAL A 410 -10.00 23.42 -4.10
CA VAL A 410 -10.56 23.95 -2.84
C VAL A 410 -12.03 24.37 -2.99
N LYS A 411 -12.41 24.90 -4.16
CA LYS A 411 -13.80 25.25 -4.49
C LYS A 411 -14.69 24.02 -4.78
N GLY A 412 -14.14 22.81 -4.81
CA GLY A 412 -14.87 21.58 -5.16
C GLY A 412 -15.25 21.47 -6.64
N THR A 413 -14.62 22.27 -7.51
CA THR A 413 -14.91 22.26 -8.95
C THR A 413 -14.13 21.20 -9.71
N VAL A 414 -13.09 20.63 -9.10
CA VAL A 414 -12.24 19.58 -9.65
C VAL A 414 -12.09 18.49 -8.59
N SER A 415 -12.16 17.22 -9.03
CA SER A 415 -11.97 16.05 -8.16
C SER A 415 -10.52 15.93 -7.67
N PHE A 416 -10.30 15.13 -6.62
CA PHE A 416 -8.94 14.85 -6.16
C PHE A 416 -8.13 14.13 -7.25
N GLU A 417 -8.75 13.19 -7.94
CA GLU A 417 -8.15 12.39 -9.01
C GLU A 417 -7.72 13.27 -10.18
N ASP A 418 -8.52 14.27 -10.55
CA ASP A 418 -8.20 15.21 -11.62
C ASP A 418 -7.11 16.20 -11.21
N ALA A 419 -7.12 16.68 -9.96
CA ALA A 419 -6.03 17.50 -9.43
C ALA A 419 -4.70 16.71 -9.43
N CYS A 420 -4.73 15.44 -9.05
CA CYS A 420 -3.58 14.55 -9.03
C CYS A 420 -2.95 14.32 -10.41
N LYS A 421 -3.69 14.49 -11.51
CA LYS A 421 -3.13 14.39 -12.88
C LYS A 421 -2.19 15.55 -13.21
N GLN A 422 -2.39 16.72 -12.60
CA GLN A 422 -1.56 17.92 -12.82
C GLN A 422 -0.52 18.14 -11.71
N LEU A 423 -0.57 17.31 -10.67
CA LEU A 423 0.33 17.36 -9.53
C LEU A 423 1.79 17.21 -9.97
N ASN A 424 2.64 18.07 -9.41
CA ASN A 424 4.07 17.86 -9.44
C ASN A 424 4.47 16.93 -8.29
N LYS A 425 4.81 15.68 -8.63
CA LYS A 425 5.19 14.66 -7.65
C LYS A 425 6.63 14.75 -7.20
N TYR A 426 7.48 15.52 -7.89
CA TYR A 426 8.92 15.57 -7.64
C TYR A 426 9.56 14.16 -7.61
N THR A 427 9.09 13.27 -8.49
CA THR A 427 9.40 11.83 -8.46
C THR A 427 10.90 11.57 -8.49
N THR A 428 11.59 12.15 -9.48
CA THR A 428 13.03 11.95 -9.67
C THR A 428 13.82 12.56 -8.53
N THR A 429 13.43 13.75 -8.07
CA THR A 429 14.08 14.42 -6.94
C THR A 429 13.95 13.62 -5.64
N LEU A 430 12.77 13.08 -5.34
CA LEU A 430 12.53 12.25 -4.16
C LEU A 430 13.37 10.97 -4.20
N HIS A 431 13.52 10.33 -5.36
CA HIS A 431 14.44 9.20 -5.53
C HIS A 431 15.91 9.59 -5.33
N ALA A 432 16.34 10.75 -5.84
CA ALA A 432 17.70 11.25 -5.62
C ALA A 432 17.97 11.57 -4.14
N ILE A 433 16.98 12.13 -3.41
CA ILE A 433 17.05 12.33 -1.95
C ILE A 433 17.20 10.98 -1.25
N ASN A 434 16.35 10.00 -1.59
CA ASN A 434 16.39 8.68 -0.98
C ASN A 434 17.74 7.99 -1.21
N SER A 435 18.27 8.04 -2.45
CA SER A 435 19.60 7.51 -2.77
C SER A 435 20.70 8.17 -1.92
N CYS A 436 20.66 9.50 -1.77
CA CYS A 436 21.59 10.24 -0.92
C CYS A 436 21.55 9.76 0.54
N VAL A 437 20.34 9.65 1.12
CA VAL A 437 20.15 9.19 2.51
C VAL A 437 20.67 7.77 2.69
N VAL A 438 20.32 6.84 1.78
CA VAL A 438 20.76 5.44 1.84
C VAL A 438 22.29 5.35 1.81
N LYS A 439 22.96 6.06 0.90
CA LYS A 439 24.43 6.05 0.81
C LYS A 439 25.09 6.68 2.04
N LEU A 440 24.61 7.84 2.49
CA LEU A 440 25.17 8.52 3.66
C LEU A 440 24.89 7.81 4.98
N SER A 441 23.81 7.01 5.05
CA SER A 441 23.50 6.21 6.24
C SER A 441 24.61 5.21 6.56
N LYS A 442 25.36 4.74 5.54
CA LYS A 442 26.51 3.83 5.71
C LYS A 442 27.63 4.45 6.53
N LEU A 443 27.78 5.78 6.45
CA LEU A 443 28.80 6.52 7.19
C LEU A 443 28.36 6.88 8.61
N THR A 444 27.08 6.64 8.94
CA THR A 444 26.47 7.11 10.18
C THR A 444 26.36 5.95 11.18
N LYS A 445 26.71 6.20 12.44
CA LYS A 445 26.45 5.25 13.53
C LYS A 445 25.08 5.55 14.13
N ALA A 446 24.27 4.51 14.35
CA ALA A 446 22.99 4.67 15.01
C ALA A 446 23.18 5.17 16.45
N THR A 447 22.58 6.32 16.76
CA THR A 447 22.61 6.94 18.09
C THR A 447 21.22 7.43 18.47
N LYS A 448 21.03 7.78 19.75
CA LYS A 448 19.77 8.40 20.21
C LYS A 448 19.56 9.73 19.47
N VAL A 449 18.34 9.93 18.98
CA VAL A 449 17.86 11.17 18.34
C VAL A 449 16.67 11.73 19.11
N TYR A 450 16.43 13.03 18.97
CA TYR A 450 15.34 13.74 19.64
C TYR A 450 14.48 14.48 18.61
N ARG A 451 13.18 14.56 18.88
CA ARG A 451 12.21 15.35 18.10
C ARG A 451 11.37 16.16 19.08
N GLY A 452 11.40 17.49 18.91
CA GLY A 452 10.67 18.46 19.72
C GLY A 452 9.30 18.80 19.15
#